data_AF-A0A564YQ93-F1
#
_entry.id   AF-A0A564YQ93-F1
#
_cell.length_a   1.000
_cell.length_b   1.000
_cell.length_c   1.000
_cell.angle_alpha   90.00
_cell.angle_beta   90.00
_cell.angle_gamma   90.00
#
_symmetry.space_group_name_H-M   'P 1'
#
loop_
_entity.id
_entity.type
_entity.pdbx_description
1 polymer ?
#
loop_
_entity_poly.entity_id
_entity_poly.type
_entity_poly.pdbx_seq_one_letter_code
_entity_poly.pdbx_strand_id
1 'polypeptide(L)'
;MDDDPIRRSLRARIKYDTLQEVLLNLEYDNAFCGLGHNEEELLNIYREVWNDCHIGKSSLSSVREGSNSDIADLFWSRFEEKIDEKLTSLGDDLMKVEDPEIIKQSNKIQQGKLFRQVARLSEITSEAVSAQRELFCRRRDMQKNLIRALGRVLSCEVKALATQTNKLEGRISNFLLQPSQRTSVLQSTYTALLNEKNELEAQVSKLTEIVNAYKANERRYLELACQKADAQRQINFIQHLQKQQKGEPEQVFRYTNF
;
A
#
# COMPACT_ATOMS: atom_id res chain seq x y z
N MET A 1 34.61 -66.85 -20.00
CA MET A 1 34.56 -66.97 -18.53
C MET A 1 33.63 -65.89 -18.03
N ASP A 2 32.49 -66.28 -17.48
CA ASP A 2 31.41 -65.39 -17.03
C ASP A 2 31.86 -64.54 -15.84
N ASP A 3 32.19 -63.28 -16.13
CA ASP A 3 32.48 -62.28 -15.12
C ASP A 3 31.13 -61.72 -14.64
N ASP A 4 30.61 -62.27 -13.55
CA ASP A 4 29.32 -61.92 -12.95
C ASP A 4 29.22 -60.39 -12.68
N PRO A 5 28.19 -59.68 -13.15
CA PRO A 5 28.01 -58.24 -12.94
C PRO A 5 28.06 -57.85 -11.45
N ILE A 6 27.64 -58.75 -10.55
CA ILE A 6 27.73 -58.53 -9.09
C ILE A 6 29.20 -58.49 -8.64
N ARG A 7 30.03 -59.41 -9.14
CA ARG A 7 31.47 -59.44 -8.83
C ARG A 7 32.18 -58.20 -9.36
N ARG A 8 31.80 -57.70 -10.55
CA ARG A 8 32.36 -56.46 -11.08
C ARG A 8 32.01 -55.25 -10.23
N SER A 9 30.74 -55.12 -9.82
CA SER A 9 30.28 -54.04 -8.95
C SER A 9 31.01 -54.05 -7.60
N LEU A 10 31.13 -55.24 -7.00
CA LEU A 10 31.83 -55.40 -5.73
C LEU A 10 33.33 -55.06 -5.83
N ARG A 11 34.01 -55.52 -6.89
CA ARG A 11 35.42 -55.16 -7.15
C ARG A 11 35.60 -53.65 -7.32
N ALA A 12 34.70 -53.00 -8.06
CA ALA A 12 34.76 -51.55 -8.26
C ALA A 12 34.62 -50.80 -6.93
N ARG A 13 33.69 -51.22 -6.08
CA ARG A 13 33.48 -50.64 -4.75
C ARG A 13 34.71 -50.82 -3.85
N ILE A 14 35.26 -52.03 -3.77
CA ILE A 14 36.46 -52.31 -2.96
C ILE A 14 37.64 -51.46 -3.41
N LYS A 15 37.87 -51.33 -4.73
CA LYS A 15 38.93 -50.49 -5.28
C LYS A 15 38.72 -49.02 -4.87
N TYR A 16 37.51 -48.52 -5.02
CA TYR A 16 37.19 -47.13 -4.68
C TYR A 16 37.36 -46.86 -3.17
N ASP A 17 36.84 -47.72 -2.30
CA ASP A 17 36.97 -47.59 -0.84
C ASP A 17 38.46 -47.63 -0.43
N THR A 18 39.26 -48.49 -1.05
CA THR A 18 40.70 -48.58 -0.78
C THR A 18 41.45 -47.32 -1.23
N LEU A 19 41.13 -46.78 -2.41
CA LEU A 19 41.70 -45.50 -2.88
C LEU A 19 41.37 -44.34 -1.92
N GLN A 20 40.15 -44.30 -1.40
CA GLN A 20 39.75 -43.28 -0.44
C GLN A 20 40.57 -43.34 0.85
N GLU A 21 40.84 -44.54 1.36
CA GLU A 21 41.66 -44.73 2.56
C GLU A 21 43.14 -44.41 2.32
N VAL A 22 43.69 -44.76 1.16
CA VAL A 22 45.06 -44.37 0.77
C VAL A 22 45.19 -42.85 0.73
N LEU A 23 44.23 -42.16 0.11
CA LEU A 23 44.20 -40.69 0.11
C LEU A 23 44.13 -40.13 1.53
N LEU A 24 43.28 -40.69 2.39
CA LEU A 24 43.15 -40.24 3.78
C LEU A 24 44.44 -40.44 4.59
N ASN A 25 45.15 -41.56 4.38
CA ASN A 25 46.44 -41.81 5.01
C ASN A 25 47.49 -40.78 4.57
N LEU A 26 47.58 -40.50 3.25
CA LEU A 26 48.48 -39.49 2.73
C LEU A 26 48.15 -38.09 3.27
N GLU A 27 46.86 -37.73 3.37
CA GLU A 27 46.41 -36.48 3.98
C GLU A 27 46.81 -36.38 5.45
N TYR A 28 46.69 -37.48 6.20
CA TYR A 28 47.09 -37.56 7.59
C TYR A 28 48.60 -37.37 7.73
N ASP A 29 49.40 -38.13 6.99
CA ASP A 29 50.86 -38.03 7.02
C ASP A 29 51.35 -36.63 6.59
N ASN A 30 50.68 -36.01 5.61
CA ASN A 30 50.94 -34.63 5.18
C ASN A 30 50.69 -33.61 6.30
N ALA A 31 49.62 -33.79 7.08
CA ALA A 31 49.29 -32.90 8.20
C ALA A 31 50.37 -32.89 9.29
N PHE A 32 51.15 -33.97 9.41
CA PHE A 32 52.27 -34.09 10.35
C PHE A 32 53.65 -33.86 9.70
N CYS A 33 53.69 -33.33 8.47
CA CYS A 33 54.92 -33.13 7.70
C CYS A 33 55.75 -34.42 7.53
N GLY A 34 55.08 -35.57 7.45
CA GLY A 34 55.71 -36.88 7.33
C GLY A 34 55.92 -37.36 5.90
N LEU A 35 55.45 -36.61 4.89
CA LEU A 35 55.55 -37.00 3.48
C LEU A 35 56.88 -36.60 2.86
N GLY A 36 57.44 -37.48 2.03
CA GLY A 36 58.52 -37.14 1.11
C GLY A 36 58.02 -36.36 -0.12
N HIS A 37 58.93 -35.75 -0.87
CA HIS A 37 58.60 -34.93 -2.05
C HIS A 37 57.71 -35.66 -3.08
N ASN A 38 58.01 -36.92 -3.37
CA ASN A 38 57.22 -37.73 -4.32
C ASN A 38 55.83 -38.11 -3.76
N GLU A 39 55.68 -38.23 -2.44
CA GLU A 39 54.41 -38.53 -1.79
C GLU A 39 53.51 -37.29 -1.72
N GLU A 40 54.08 -36.11 -1.51
CA GLU A 40 53.37 -34.84 -1.64
C GLU A 40 52.87 -34.62 -3.07
N GLU A 41 53.70 -34.94 -4.08
CA GLU A 41 53.29 -34.88 -5.49
C GLU A 41 52.16 -35.87 -5.79
N LEU A 42 52.26 -37.11 -5.29
CA LEU A 42 51.20 -38.12 -5.40
C LEU A 42 49.89 -37.64 -4.77
N LEU A 43 49.95 -37.08 -3.55
CA LEU A 43 48.77 -36.55 -2.85
C LEU A 43 48.09 -35.41 -3.64
N ASN A 44 48.87 -34.51 -4.23
CA ASN A 44 48.33 -33.44 -5.05
C ASN A 44 47.63 -33.97 -6.32
N ILE A 45 48.22 -34.96 -7.00
CA ILE A 45 47.59 -35.65 -8.13
C ILE A 45 46.26 -36.29 -7.70
N TYR A 46 46.25 -36.99 -6.56
CA TYR A 46 45.02 -37.58 -6.04
C TYR A 46 43.95 -36.55 -5.71
N ARG A 47 44.29 -35.43 -5.04
CA ARG A 47 43.34 -34.35 -4.73
C ARG A 47 42.70 -33.78 -5.99
N GLU A 48 43.50 -33.58 -7.04
CA GLU A 48 43.03 -33.08 -8.33
C GLU A 48 42.03 -34.06 -8.96
N VAL A 49 42.44 -35.32 -9.15
CA VAL A 49 41.59 -36.36 -9.74
C VAL A 49 40.34 -36.62 -8.89
N TRP A 50 40.46 -36.62 -7.57
CA TRP A 50 39.34 -36.85 -6.65
C TRP A 50 38.31 -35.72 -6.72
N ASN A 51 38.76 -34.46 -6.75
CA ASN A 51 37.88 -33.31 -6.91
C ASN A 51 37.16 -33.34 -8.27
N ASP A 52 37.86 -33.71 -9.34
CA ASP A 52 37.27 -33.84 -10.67
C ASP A 52 36.17 -34.91 -10.71
N CYS A 53 36.40 -36.07 -10.09
CA CYS A 53 35.42 -37.16 -10.06
C CYS A 53 34.15 -36.84 -9.24
N HIS A 54 34.22 -36.00 -8.21
CA HIS A 54 33.13 -35.82 -7.24
C HIS A 54 32.47 -34.44 -7.23
N ILE A 55 33.20 -33.40 -7.62
CA ILE A 55 32.75 -31.99 -7.52
C ILE A 55 32.51 -31.39 -8.91
N GLY A 56 32.96 -32.05 -9.99
CA GLY A 56 32.57 -31.72 -11.37
C GLY A 56 33.05 -30.35 -11.84
N LYS A 57 34.20 -29.88 -11.35
CA LYS A 57 34.85 -28.66 -11.84
C LYS A 57 35.97 -29.05 -12.81
N SER A 58 35.60 -29.36 -14.05
CA SER A 58 36.57 -29.62 -15.11
C SER A 58 37.52 -28.42 -15.26
N SER A 59 38.75 -28.59 -14.78
CA SER A 59 39.90 -27.79 -15.13
C SER A 59 41.10 -28.73 -15.19
N LEU A 60 41.05 -29.67 -16.15
CA LEU A 60 42.23 -30.34 -16.67
C LEU A 60 43.12 -29.28 -17.34
N SER A 61 43.80 -28.48 -16.54
CA SER A 61 44.90 -27.62 -16.98
C SER A 61 46.20 -28.36 -16.71
N SER A 62 46.76 -28.86 -17.81
CA SER A 62 48.05 -29.54 -17.95
C SER A 62 48.16 -30.91 -17.26
N VAL A 63 47.90 -31.94 -18.04
CA VAL A 63 48.76 -33.12 -18.05
C VAL A 63 50.20 -32.61 -18.13
N ARG A 64 50.94 -32.63 -17.02
CA ARG A 64 52.40 -32.58 -17.07
C ARG A 64 52.82 -33.84 -17.82
N GLU A 65 53.12 -33.70 -19.10
CA GLU A 65 53.85 -34.71 -19.88
C GLU A 65 55.22 -34.90 -19.25
N GLY A 66 55.27 -35.85 -18.32
CA GLY A 66 56.44 -36.21 -17.54
C GLY A 66 56.02 -37.28 -16.55
N SER A 67 55.74 -38.49 -17.05
CA SER A 67 55.46 -39.65 -16.22
C SER A 67 56.70 -39.99 -15.39
N ASN A 68 56.80 -39.45 -14.18
CA ASN A 68 57.73 -39.94 -13.18
C ASN A 68 57.28 -41.37 -12.82
N SER A 69 57.98 -42.38 -13.36
CA SER A 69 57.74 -43.81 -13.06
C SER A 69 57.63 -44.03 -11.55
N ASP A 70 58.49 -43.36 -10.79
CA ASP A 70 58.58 -43.44 -9.33
C ASP A 70 57.26 -43.07 -8.61
N ILE A 71 56.46 -42.14 -9.16
CA ILE A 71 55.17 -41.74 -8.55
C ILE A 71 54.10 -42.80 -8.81
N ALA A 72 54.12 -43.42 -9.99
CA ALA A 72 53.20 -44.51 -10.32
C ALA A 72 53.54 -45.76 -9.49
N ASP A 73 54.82 -46.08 -9.31
CA ASP A 73 55.26 -47.20 -8.47
C ASP A 73 54.91 -46.96 -7.00
N LEU A 74 55.06 -45.72 -6.51
CA LEU A 74 54.66 -45.31 -5.16
C LEU A 74 53.14 -45.41 -4.94
N PHE A 75 52.33 -45.01 -5.93
CA PHE A 75 50.88 -45.20 -5.91
C PHE A 75 50.53 -46.67 -5.70
N TRP A 76 51.11 -47.56 -6.52
CA TRP A 76 50.80 -48.99 -6.46
C TRP A 76 51.28 -49.60 -5.15
N SER A 77 52.46 -49.20 -4.66
CA SER A 77 52.98 -49.65 -3.37
C SER A 77 52.05 -49.28 -2.21
N ARG A 78 51.58 -48.03 -2.12
CA ARG A 78 50.64 -47.60 -1.06
C ARG A 78 49.27 -48.29 -1.18
N PHE A 79 48.83 -48.52 -2.41
CA PHE A 79 47.57 -49.21 -2.68
C PHE A 79 47.64 -50.70 -2.31
N GLU A 80 48.73 -51.39 -2.67
CA GLU A 80 48.98 -52.78 -2.32
C GLU A 80 49.14 -52.96 -0.80
N GLU A 81 49.91 -52.08 -0.15
CA GLU A 81 50.05 -52.06 1.32
C GLU A 81 48.67 -51.98 2.00
N LYS A 82 47.78 -51.11 1.51
CA LYS A 82 46.43 -50.98 2.08
C LYS A 82 45.55 -52.21 1.81
N ILE A 83 45.72 -52.87 0.66
CA ILE A 83 45.05 -54.15 0.40
C ILE A 83 45.57 -55.21 1.37
N ASP A 84 46.87 -55.30 1.59
CA ASP A 84 47.48 -56.28 2.49
C ASP A 84 47.08 -56.06 3.94
N GLU A 85 47.00 -54.81 4.41
CA GLU A 85 46.46 -54.46 5.73
C GLU A 85 45.00 -54.94 5.86
N LYS A 86 44.16 -54.67 4.85
CA LYS A 86 42.77 -55.13 4.82
C LYS A 86 42.68 -56.66 4.81
N LEU A 87 43.48 -57.34 4.01
CA LEU A 87 43.52 -58.80 3.94
C LEU A 87 43.97 -59.41 5.27
N THR A 88 44.92 -58.79 5.95
CA THR A 88 45.39 -59.20 7.28
C THR A 88 44.29 -59.02 8.32
N SER A 89 43.61 -57.86 8.31
CA SER A 89 42.46 -57.61 9.21
C SER A 89 41.28 -58.57 8.95
N LEU A 90 41.04 -58.92 7.68
CA LEU A 90 40.05 -59.92 7.30
C LEU A 90 40.44 -61.32 7.78
N GLY A 91 41.74 -61.66 7.79
CA GLY A 91 42.24 -62.92 8.33
C GLY A 91 41.84 -63.16 9.78
N ASP A 92 41.87 -62.11 10.61
CA ASP A 92 41.49 -62.20 12.03
C ASP A 92 39.97 -62.30 12.26
N ASP A 93 39.15 -61.69 11.39
CA ASP A 93 37.69 -61.78 11.44
C ASP A 93 37.14 -63.05 10.76
N LEU A 94 37.82 -63.60 9.75
CA LEU A 94 37.48 -64.89 9.14
C LEU A 94 37.66 -66.07 10.10
N MET A 95 38.53 -65.92 11.11
CA MET A 95 38.72 -66.91 12.18
C MET A 95 37.60 -66.87 13.23
N LYS A 96 36.67 -65.91 13.15
CA LYS A 96 35.47 -65.78 13.99
C LYS A 96 34.17 -65.91 13.19
N VAL A 97 34.17 -66.66 12.10
CA VAL A 97 32.94 -66.90 11.34
C VAL A 97 32.00 -67.79 12.16
N GLU A 98 31.04 -67.16 12.84
CA GLU A 98 29.76 -67.80 13.16
C GLU A 98 29.20 -68.42 11.86
N ASP A 99 28.64 -69.62 11.97
CA ASP A 99 28.17 -70.43 10.84
C ASP A 99 27.43 -69.54 9.81
N PRO A 100 27.95 -69.42 8.57
CA PRO A 100 27.43 -68.49 7.57
C PRO A 100 25.95 -68.75 7.23
N GLU A 101 25.45 -69.98 7.44
CA GLU A 101 24.02 -70.27 7.28
C GLU A 101 23.17 -69.69 8.42
N ILE A 102 23.67 -69.59 9.65
CA ILE A 102 22.98 -68.95 10.78
C ILE A 102 22.84 -67.44 10.55
N ILE A 103 23.92 -66.79 10.11
CA ILE A 103 23.91 -65.35 9.79
C ILE A 103 22.94 -65.06 8.64
N LYS A 104 22.98 -65.88 7.59
CA LYS A 104 22.09 -65.76 6.42
C LYS A 104 20.62 -65.94 6.81
N GLN A 105 20.31 -66.89 7.69
CA GLN A 105 18.96 -67.12 8.18
C GLN A 105 18.47 -65.95 9.05
N SER A 106 19.32 -65.43 9.94
CA SER A 106 19.03 -64.25 10.77
C SER A 106 18.76 -63.01 9.89
N ASN A 107 19.62 -62.74 8.91
CA ASN A 107 19.47 -61.64 7.97
C ASN A 107 18.18 -61.76 7.16
N LYS A 108 17.80 -62.96 6.71
CA LYS A 108 16.53 -63.19 6.00
C LYS A 108 15.31 -62.83 6.86
N ILE A 109 15.33 -63.19 8.15
CA ILE A 109 14.25 -62.86 9.09
C ILE A 109 14.19 -61.35 9.32
N GLN A 110 15.33 -60.70 9.56
CA GLN A 110 15.40 -59.26 9.76
C GLN A 110 14.95 -58.49 8.52
N GLN A 111 15.38 -58.91 7.34
CA GLN A 111 14.97 -58.34 6.06
C GLN A 111 13.46 -58.44 5.85
N GLY A 112 12.84 -59.58 6.19
CA GLY A 112 11.38 -59.72 6.14
C GLY A 112 10.63 -58.84 7.15
N LYS A 113 11.23 -58.54 8.32
CA LYS A 113 10.67 -57.55 9.26
C LYS A 113 10.80 -56.13 8.70
N LEU A 114 11.97 -55.79 8.16
CA LEU A 114 12.23 -54.49 7.55
C LEU A 114 11.26 -54.20 6.40
N PHE A 115 11.08 -55.14 5.48
CA PHE A 115 10.15 -54.95 4.36
C PHE A 115 8.70 -54.74 4.81
N ARG A 116 8.25 -55.44 5.87
CA ARG A 116 6.92 -55.20 6.44
C ARG A 116 6.79 -53.82 7.07
N GLN A 117 7.84 -53.32 7.73
CA GLN A 117 7.85 -51.97 8.28
C GLN A 117 7.85 -50.91 7.18
N VAL A 118 8.64 -51.10 6.12
CA VAL A 118 8.67 -50.21 4.95
C VAL A 118 7.31 -50.17 4.26
N ALA A 119 6.63 -51.32 4.11
CA ALA A 119 5.29 -51.37 3.53
C ALA A 119 4.28 -50.56 4.36
N ARG A 120 4.27 -50.75 5.70
CA ARG A 120 3.40 -49.98 6.61
C ARG A 120 3.69 -48.48 6.56
N LEU A 121 4.97 -48.09 6.55
CA LEU A 121 5.34 -46.67 6.43
C LEU A 121 4.90 -46.08 5.09
N SER A 122 5.00 -46.84 4.01
CA SER A 122 4.54 -46.42 2.68
C SER A 122 3.03 -46.22 2.64
N GLU A 123 2.27 -47.11 3.28
CA GLU A 123 0.81 -47.01 3.41
C GLU A 123 0.40 -45.76 4.20
N ILE A 124 0.97 -45.56 5.40
CA ILE A 124 0.70 -44.37 6.23
C ILE A 124 1.09 -43.09 5.50
N THR A 125 2.21 -43.09 4.79
CA THR A 125 2.65 -41.92 4.00
C THR A 125 1.67 -41.63 2.87
N SER A 126 1.18 -42.66 2.18
CA SER A 126 0.16 -42.53 1.14
C SER A 126 -1.17 -41.97 1.69
N GLU A 127 -1.62 -42.47 2.85
CA GLU A 127 -2.81 -41.96 3.54
C GLU A 127 -2.64 -40.50 3.95
N ALA A 128 -1.49 -40.15 4.53
CA ALA A 128 -1.17 -38.79 4.93
C ALA A 128 -1.16 -37.83 3.74
N VAL A 129 -0.57 -38.23 2.61
CA VAL A 129 -0.57 -37.43 1.37
C VAL A 129 -1.99 -37.26 0.81
N SER A 130 -2.80 -38.32 0.85
CA SER A 130 -4.21 -38.27 0.42
C SER A 130 -5.02 -37.29 1.29
N ALA A 131 -4.90 -37.39 2.62
CA ALA A 131 -5.56 -36.50 3.56
C ALA A 131 -5.09 -35.05 3.38
N GLN A 132 -3.79 -34.82 3.20
CA GLN A 132 -3.23 -33.50 2.94
C GLN A 132 -3.80 -32.90 1.64
N ARG A 133 -3.90 -33.70 0.58
CA ARG A 133 -4.49 -33.27 -0.70
C ARG A 133 -5.97 -32.90 -0.53
N GLU A 134 -6.74 -33.69 0.21
CA GLU A 134 -8.14 -33.39 0.51
C GLU A 134 -8.29 -32.07 1.28
N LEU A 135 -7.47 -31.86 2.32
CA LEU A 135 -7.47 -30.62 3.10
C LEU A 135 -7.14 -29.40 2.25
N PHE A 136 -6.17 -29.49 1.33
CA PHE A 136 -5.87 -28.40 0.41
C PHE A 136 -7.00 -28.13 -0.58
N CYS A 137 -7.68 -29.15 -1.08
CA CYS A 137 -8.87 -28.98 -1.91
C CYS A 137 -9.99 -28.27 -1.13
N ARG A 138 -10.31 -28.74 0.08
CA ARG A 138 -11.33 -28.12 0.95
C ARG A 138 -11.00 -26.66 1.25
N ARG A 139 -9.73 -26.36 1.58
CA ARG A 139 -9.27 -24.99 1.82
C ARG A 139 -9.47 -24.10 0.58
N ARG A 140 -9.11 -24.59 -0.61
CA ARG A 140 -9.29 -23.87 -1.88
C ARG A 140 -10.76 -23.56 -2.13
N ASP A 141 -11.63 -24.54 -1.94
CA ASP A 141 -13.08 -24.36 -2.16
C ASP A 141 -13.69 -23.38 -1.16
N MET A 142 -13.29 -23.47 0.12
CA MET A 142 -13.71 -22.52 1.14
C MET A 142 -13.26 -21.09 0.79
N GLN A 143 -12.01 -20.90 0.36
CA GLN A 143 -11.50 -19.60 -0.06
C GLN A 143 -12.27 -19.05 -1.27
N LYS A 144 -12.51 -19.88 -2.29
CA LYS A 144 -13.30 -19.51 -3.47
C LYS A 144 -14.73 -19.10 -3.09
N ASN A 145 -15.36 -19.84 -2.18
CA ASN A 145 -16.71 -19.55 -1.70
C ASN A 145 -16.75 -18.27 -0.86
N LEU A 146 -15.77 -18.03 0.00
CA LEU A 146 -15.64 -16.82 0.79
C LEU A 146 -15.48 -15.58 -0.10
N ILE A 147 -14.57 -15.62 -1.08
CA ILE A 147 -14.37 -14.53 -2.05
C ILE A 147 -15.68 -14.23 -2.80
N ARG A 148 -16.41 -15.26 -3.23
CA ARG A 148 -17.71 -15.10 -3.91
C ARG A 148 -18.77 -14.50 -2.98
N ALA A 149 -18.79 -14.87 -1.70
CA ALA A 149 -19.71 -14.32 -0.71
C ALA A 149 -19.40 -12.83 -0.45
N LEU A 150 -18.14 -12.50 -0.21
CA LEU A 150 -17.68 -11.12 -0.03
C LEU A 150 -17.98 -10.26 -1.26
N GLY A 151 -17.72 -10.77 -2.47
CA GLY A 151 -18.04 -10.06 -3.71
C GLY A 151 -19.54 -9.77 -3.86
N ARG A 152 -20.42 -10.69 -3.43
CA ARG A 152 -21.88 -10.46 -3.44
C ARG A 152 -22.28 -9.36 -2.45
N VAL A 153 -21.78 -9.41 -1.21
CA VAL A 153 -22.08 -8.40 -0.19
C VAL A 153 -21.60 -7.02 -0.64
N LEU A 154 -20.34 -6.90 -1.08
CA LEU A 154 -19.78 -5.65 -1.57
C LEU A 154 -20.55 -5.10 -2.77
N SER A 155 -21.01 -5.95 -3.70
CA SER A 155 -21.84 -5.50 -4.83
C SER A 155 -23.19 -4.94 -4.38
N CYS A 156 -23.82 -5.54 -3.37
CA CYS A 156 -25.05 -5.00 -2.79
C CYS A 156 -24.82 -3.64 -2.11
N GLU A 157 -23.76 -3.51 -1.32
CA GLU A 157 -23.39 -2.25 -0.66
C GLU A 157 -23.10 -1.14 -1.67
N VAL A 158 -22.33 -1.43 -2.73
CA VAL A 158 -22.06 -0.47 -3.80
C VAL A 158 -23.36 -0.01 -4.47
N LYS A 159 -24.30 -0.92 -4.74
CA LYS A 159 -25.62 -0.54 -5.29
C LYS A 159 -26.41 0.33 -4.32
N ALA A 160 -26.43 0.00 -3.03
CA ALA A 160 -27.12 0.79 -2.03
C ALA A 160 -26.54 2.21 -1.95
N LEU A 161 -25.21 2.33 -1.87
CA LEU A 161 -24.50 3.62 -1.86
C LEU A 161 -24.73 4.41 -3.15
N ALA A 162 -24.73 3.78 -4.32
CA ALA A 162 -25.05 4.43 -5.59
C ALA A 162 -26.47 4.99 -5.58
N THR A 163 -27.46 4.22 -5.10
CA THR A 163 -28.84 4.73 -5.00
C THR A 163 -28.97 5.88 -4.02
N GLN A 164 -28.24 5.85 -2.89
CA GLN A 164 -28.23 6.93 -1.92
C GLN A 164 -27.58 8.19 -2.49
N THR A 165 -26.47 8.03 -3.22
CA THR A 165 -25.76 9.12 -3.90
C THR A 165 -26.66 9.77 -4.95
N ASN A 166 -27.32 8.98 -5.80
CA ASN A 166 -28.25 9.51 -6.80
C ASN A 166 -29.44 10.24 -6.16
N LYS A 167 -29.96 9.75 -5.02
CA LYS A 167 -31.00 10.45 -4.26
C LYS A 167 -30.50 11.79 -3.69
N LEU A 168 -29.29 11.82 -3.15
CA LEU A 168 -28.67 13.04 -2.64
C LEU A 168 -28.42 14.06 -3.77
N GLU A 169 -27.87 13.61 -4.89
CA GLU A 169 -27.65 14.43 -6.08
C GLU A 169 -28.97 14.99 -6.63
N GLY A 170 -30.03 14.18 -6.68
CA GLY A 170 -31.37 14.63 -7.03
C GLY A 170 -31.91 15.69 -6.06
N ARG A 171 -31.71 15.50 -4.75
CA ARG A 171 -32.09 16.51 -3.74
C ARG A 171 -31.31 17.80 -3.91
N ILE A 172 -29.99 17.74 -4.10
CA ILE A 172 -29.13 18.90 -4.30
C ILE A 172 -29.56 19.65 -5.57
N SER A 173 -29.74 18.95 -6.68
CA SER A 173 -30.22 19.53 -7.93
C SER A 173 -31.58 20.22 -7.75
N ASN A 174 -32.51 19.59 -7.05
CA ASN A 174 -33.81 20.20 -6.74
C ASN A 174 -33.68 21.45 -5.86
N PHE A 175 -32.80 21.45 -4.86
CA PHE A 175 -32.53 22.63 -4.03
C PHE A 175 -31.89 23.77 -4.84
N LEU A 176 -30.98 23.47 -5.76
CA LEU A 176 -30.33 24.46 -6.61
C LEU A 176 -31.27 25.05 -7.66
N LEU A 177 -32.21 24.26 -8.18
CA LEU A 177 -33.19 24.69 -9.17
C LEU A 177 -34.38 25.44 -8.56
N GLN A 178 -34.61 25.34 -7.25
CA GLN A 178 -35.66 26.11 -6.61
C GLN A 178 -35.29 27.59 -6.54
N PRO A 179 -36.11 28.51 -7.12
CA PRO A 179 -35.96 29.92 -6.85
C PRO A 179 -36.07 30.13 -5.34
N SER A 180 -35.02 30.64 -4.72
CA SER A 180 -35.04 30.78 -3.27
C SER A 180 -36.21 31.67 -2.86
N GLN A 181 -36.92 31.35 -1.78
CA GLN A 181 -37.91 32.26 -1.18
C GLN A 181 -37.30 33.64 -0.90
N ARG A 182 -35.98 33.68 -0.67
CA ARG A 182 -35.23 34.93 -0.51
C ARG A 182 -35.22 35.76 -1.81
N THR A 183 -35.14 35.14 -2.98
CA THR A 183 -35.19 35.82 -4.28
C THR A 183 -36.57 36.41 -4.54
N SER A 184 -37.66 35.68 -4.25
CA SER A 184 -39.01 36.21 -4.42
C SER A 184 -39.34 37.34 -3.44
N VAL A 185 -38.89 37.23 -2.18
CA VAL A 185 -38.99 38.30 -1.17
C VAL A 185 -38.15 39.52 -1.55
N LEU A 186 -36.94 39.31 -2.10
CA LEU A 186 -36.10 40.42 -2.57
C LEU A 186 -36.74 41.13 -3.78
N GLN A 187 -37.37 40.38 -4.68
CA GLN A 187 -38.06 40.97 -5.82
C GLN A 187 -39.30 41.75 -5.39
N SER A 188 -40.09 41.25 -4.44
CA SER A 188 -41.26 41.98 -3.92
C SER A 188 -40.84 43.26 -3.20
N THR A 189 -39.81 43.20 -2.35
CA THR A 189 -39.27 44.37 -1.66
C THR A 189 -38.69 45.40 -2.64
N TYR A 190 -37.98 44.95 -3.69
CA TYR A 190 -37.53 45.82 -4.76
C TYR A 190 -38.68 46.55 -5.46
N THR A 191 -39.76 45.83 -5.82
CA THR A 191 -40.93 46.46 -6.45
C THR A 191 -41.64 47.45 -5.53
N ALA A 192 -41.72 47.16 -4.22
CA ALA A 192 -42.32 48.05 -3.25
C ALA A 192 -41.52 49.36 -3.13
N LEU A 193 -40.19 49.25 -2.99
CA LEU A 193 -39.29 50.42 -2.94
C LEU A 193 -39.32 51.23 -4.24
N LEU A 194 -39.43 50.57 -5.40
CA LEU A 194 -39.55 51.25 -6.68
C LEU A 194 -40.85 52.08 -6.76
N ASN A 195 -41.96 51.55 -6.26
CA ASN A 195 -43.22 52.27 -6.20
C ASN A 195 -43.15 53.46 -5.25
N GLU A 196 -42.59 53.27 -4.06
CA GLU A 196 -42.39 54.36 -3.08
C GLU A 196 -41.49 55.46 -3.65
N LYS A 197 -40.41 55.09 -4.35
CA LYS A 197 -39.54 56.04 -5.06
C LYS A 197 -40.33 56.85 -6.09
N ASN A 198 -41.15 56.21 -6.91
CA ASN A 198 -41.95 56.90 -7.94
C ASN A 198 -42.98 57.85 -7.32
N GLU A 199 -43.59 57.47 -6.20
CA GLU A 199 -44.53 58.32 -5.47
C GLU A 199 -43.83 59.53 -4.86
N LEU A 200 -42.65 59.33 -4.27
CA LEU A 200 -41.81 60.43 -3.78
C LEU A 200 -41.36 61.36 -4.91
N GLU A 201 -40.96 60.83 -6.07
CA GLU A 201 -40.62 61.64 -7.24
C GLU A 201 -41.81 62.49 -7.70
N ALA A 202 -43.03 61.94 -7.71
CA ALA A 202 -44.24 62.69 -8.03
C ALA A 202 -44.54 63.80 -7.02
N GLN A 203 -44.37 63.51 -5.71
CA GLN A 203 -44.53 64.51 -4.66
C GLN A 203 -43.49 65.63 -4.75
N VAL A 204 -42.23 65.28 -5.03
CA VAL A 204 -41.15 66.26 -5.24
C VAL A 204 -41.43 67.12 -6.46
N SER A 205 -41.92 66.54 -7.56
CA SER A 205 -42.32 67.31 -8.75
C SER A 205 -43.41 68.33 -8.40
N LYS A 206 -44.44 67.90 -7.66
CA LYS A 206 -45.53 68.79 -7.22
C LYS A 206 -45.04 69.91 -6.30
N LEU A 207 -44.15 69.61 -5.36
CA LEU A 207 -43.54 70.63 -4.49
C LEU A 207 -42.70 71.62 -5.30
N THR A 208 -41.97 71.13 -6.29
CA THR A 208 -41.16 71.96 -7.19
C THR A 208 -42.04 72.93 -7.99
N GLU A 209 -43.19 72.48 -8.49
CA GLU A 209 -44.18 73.34 -9.15
C GLU A 209 -44.69 74.44 -8.22
N ILE A 210 -45.05 74.11 -6.97
CA ILE A 210 -45.53 75.09 -5.99
C ILE A 210 -44.45 76.13 -5.68
N VAL A 211 -43.20 75.70 -5.47
CA VAL A 211 -42.08 76.60 -5.22
C VAL A 211 -41.85 77.53 -6.40
N ASN A 212 -41.93 77.02 -7.63
CA ASN A 212 -41.79 77.84 -8.83
C ASN A 212 -42.93 78.85 -8.97
N ALA A 213 -44.17 78.46 -8.67
CA ALA A 213 -45.31 79.37 -8.65
C ALA A 213 -45.17 80.46 -7.57
N TYR A 214 -44.61 80.12 -6.42
CA TYR A 214 -44.34 81.09 -5.36
C TYR A 214 -43.25 82.09 -5.80
N LYS A 215 -42.12 81.60 -6.34
CA LYS A 215 -41.04 82.44 -6.87
C LYS A 215 -41.52 83.37 -7.98
N ALA A 216 -42.35 82.88 -8.91
CA ALA A 216 -42.91 83.70 -9.97
C ALA A 216 -43.77 84.87 -9.44
N ASN A 217 -44.43 84.68 -8.29
CA ASN A 217 -45.30 85.68 -7.66
C ASN A 217 -44.62 86.47 -6.52
N GLU A 218 -43.33 86.26 -6.27
CA GLU A 218 -42.59 86.83 -5.14
C GLU A 218 -42.71 88.36 -5.06
N ARG A 219 -42.46 89.06 -6.18
CA ARG A 219 -42.58 90.53 -6.25
C ARG A 219 -43.98 91.01 -5.93
N ARG A 220 -45.00 90.32 -6.43
CA ARG A 220 -46.41 90.66 -6.20
C ARG A 220 -46.80 90.45 -4.73
N TYR A 221 -46.30 89.40 -4.08
CA TYR A 221 -46.51 89.20 -2.65
C TYR A 221 -45.79 90.27 -1.81
N LEU A 222 -44.58 90.67 -2.17
CA LEU A 222 -43.84 91.76 -1.51
C LEU A 222 -44.58 93.10 -1.65
N GLU A 223 -45.08 93.42 -2.84
CA GLU A 223 -45.90 94.61 -3.08
C GLU A 223 -47.17 94.60 -2.22
N LEU A 224 -47.90 93.48 -2.17
CA LEU A 224 -49.09 93.33 -1.34
C LEU A 224 -48.79 93.50 0.16
N ALA A 225 -47.65 92.97 0.62
CA ALA A 225 -47.21 93.12 2.00
C ALA A 225 -46.89 94.58 2.35
N CYS A 226 -46.22 95.31 1.45
CA CYS A 226 -45.98 96.74 1.59
C CYS A 226 -47.28 97.53 1.65
N GLN A 227 -48.20 97.28 0.70
CA GLN A 227 -49.52 97.92 0.67
C GLN A 227 -50.33 97.64 1.94
N LYS A 228 -50.30 96.40 2.45
CA LYS A 228 -50.96 96.05 3.72
C LYS A 228 -50.36 96.82 4.90
N ALA A 229 -49.02 96.93 4.97
CA ALA A 229 -48.36 97.69 6.01
C ALA A 229 -48.75 99.18 5.94
N ASP A 230 -48.83 99.75 4.74
CA ASP A 230 -49.30 101.12 4.52
C ASP A 230 -50.76 101.31 4.94
N ALA A 231 -51.66 100.43 4.52
CA ALA A 231 -53.05 100.45 4.93
C ALA A 231 -53.18 100.34 6.47
N GLN A 232 -52.39 99.49 7.11
CA GLN A 232 -52.38 99.37 8.57
C GLN A 232 -51.89 100.66 9.24
N ARG A 233 -50.86 101.32 8.70
CA ARG A 233 -50.40 102.64 9.18
C ARG A 233 -51.52 103.68 9.08
N GLN A 234 -52.25 103.69 7.97
CA GLN A 234 -53.39 104.59 7.77
C GLN A 234 -54.53 104.30 8.76
N ILE A 235 -54.88 103.03 8.98
CA ILE A 235 -55.89 102.62 9.97
C ILE A 235 -55.49 103.07 11.38
N ASN A 236 -54.23 102.82 11.78
CA ASN A 236 -53.74 103.23 13.10
C ASN A 236 -53.79 104.77 13.26
N PHE A 237 -53.48 105.52 12.19
CA PHE A 237 -53.59 106.97 12.19
C PHE A 237 -55.05 107.46 12.32
N ILE A 238 -55.99 106.85 11.58
CA ILE A 238 -57.42 107.15 11.70
C ILE A 238 -57.92 106.84 13.11
N GLN A 239 -57.52 105.70 13.70
CA GLN A 239 -57.84 105.36 15.08
C GLN A 239 -57.27 106.38 16.08
N HIS A 240 -56.05 106.88 15.84
CA HIS A 240 -55.45 107.94 16.65
C HIS A 240 -56.25 109.25 16.54
N LEU A 241 -56.67 109.65 15.33
CA LEU A 241 -57.53 110.82 15.11
C LEU A 241 -58.91 110.66 15.79
N GLN A 242 -59.50 109.46 15.75
CA GLN A 242 -60.76 109.15 16.42
C GLN A 242 -60.62 109.19 17.95
N LYS A 243 -59.46 108.79 18.50
CA LYS A 243 -59.14 108.95 19.92
C LYS A 243 -58.96 110.43 20.30
N GLN A 244 -58.34 111.24 19.45
CA GLN A 244 -58.25 112.70 19.65
C GLN A 244 -59.63 113.40 19.59
N GLN A 245 -60.54 112.94 18.73
CA GLN A 245 -61.91 113.50 18.65
C GLN A 245 -62.83 113.10 19.81
N LYS A 246 -62.51 112.02 20.55
CA LYS A 246 -63.27 111.58 21.73
C LYS A 246 -62.83 112.21 23.06
N GLY A 247 -61.81 113.08 23.06
CA GLY A 247 -61.44 113.84 24.25
C GLY A 247 -60.91 112.97 25.40
N GLU A 248 -59.93 112.12 25.13
CA GLU A 248 -59.09 111.52 26.18
C GLU A 248 -57.62 111.96 25.98
N PRO A 249 -56.88 112.28 27.08
CA PRO A 249 -55.62 113.01 27.02
C PRO A 249 -54.48 112.18 26.41
N GLU A 250 -53.56 112.89 25.77
CA GLU A 250 -52.31 112.38 25.22
C GLU A 250 -51.56 111.49 26.24
N GLN A 251 -51.30 110.23 25.86
CA GLN A 251 -50.10 109.54 26.32
C GLN A 251 -49.18 109.31 25.12
N VAL A 252 -48.05 110.00 25.20
CA VAL A 252 -46.86 109.91 24.36
C VAL A 252 -46.56 108.46 24.00
N PHE A 253 -46.82 108.06 22.76
CA PHE A 253 -46.23 106.83 22.21
C PHE A 253 -44.85 107.16 21.64
N ARG A 254 -43.83 106.81 22.43
CA ARG A 254 -42.44 106.74 21.95
C ARG A 254 -42.37 105.82 20.74
N TYR A 255 -41.77 106.30 19.66
CA TYR A 255 -41.22 105.45 18.61
C TYR A 255 -40.11 104.58 19.22
N THR A 256 -40.34 103.28 19.33
CA THR A 256 -39.26 102.30 19.35
C THR A 256 -39.05 101.80 17.94
N ASN A 257 -37.92 102.18 17.36
CA ASN A 257 -37.39 101.66 16.10
C ASN A 257 -37.13 100.14 16.25
N PHE A 258 -37.53 99.38 15.23
CA PHE A 258 -36.80 98.19 14.80
C PHE A 258 -35.79 98.62 13.75
#